data_AF-G8QYN0-F1
#
_entry.id   AF-G8QYN0-F1
#
_cell.length_a   1.000
_cell.length_b   1.000
_cell.length_c   1.000
_cell.angle_alpha   90.00
_cell.angle_beta   90.00
_cell.angle_gamma   90.00
#
_symmetry.space_group_name_H-M   'P 1'
#
loop_
_entity.id
_entity.type
_entity.pdbx_description
1 polymer ?
#
loop_
_entity_poly.entity_id
_entity_poly.type
_entity_poly.pdbx_seq_one_letter_code
_entity_poly.pdbx_strand_id
1 'polypeptide(L)'
;MAVYLENTGTEFLAKDGSLDQELLLQWFKESKRIEAVQGAYYSKLFDSGLEIVFRTVNQGDDIQIAGVDMHMSGRCVWNAKPLSTVGIGEPLLVSLLMTNADENCAFVADLIHAATIDKIDEDTSLSLQVCAFPRAMDVYDSRQAYEEAAAGTALLDEGKLLPFNYIMARDESLEQKQRDQYEAQEKLMLVCGPVLAVEKREHGEKDSSCLVATIRTEMGHLDLVFSAKQLIRDLKKGSYVVASCIISADVLSQ
;
A
#
# COMPACT_ATOMS: atom_id res chain seq x y z
N MET A 1 0.42 6.10 8.71
CA MET A 1 -0.89 6.81 8.73
C MET A 1 -0.92 8.07 7.88
N ALA A 2 -0.04 9.06 8.09
CA ALA A 2 -0.09 10.34 7.36
C ALA A 2 -0.15 10.18 5.82
N VAL A 3 0.69 9.29 5.26
CA VAL A 3 0.66 8.94 3.83
C VAL A 3 -0.74 8.49 3.39
N TYR A 4 -1.37 7.54 4.08
CA TYR A 4 -2.69 7.05 3.68
C TYR A 4 -3.78 8.14 3.69
N LEU A 5 -3.74 9.04 4.67
CA LEU A 5 -4.68 10.18 4.73
C LEU A 5 -4.47 11.16 3.57
N GLU A 6 -3.21 11.52 3.31
CA GLU A 6 -2.83 12.43 2.22
C GLU A 6 -3.17 11.84 0.85
N ASN A 7 -3.06 10.52 0.69
CA ASN A 7 -3.36 9.82 -0.55
C ASN A 7 -4.85 9.67 -0.80
N THR A 8 -5.64 9.56 0.25
CA THR A 8 -7.07 9.29 0.14
C THR A 8 -7.91 10.56 0.21
N GLY A 9 -7.32 11.74 0.40
CA GLY A 9 -8.14 12.96 0.53
C GLY A 9 -8.99 12.96 1.81
N THR A 10 -8.57 12.19 2.83
CA THR A 10 -9.24 12.06 4.12
C THR A 10 -8.54 12.89 5.20
N GLU A 11 -7.86 13.98 4.82
CA GLU A 11 -7.10 14.81 5.76
C GLU A 11 -8.00 15.51 6.79
N PHE A 12 -9.31 15.53 6.60
CA PHE A 12 -10.27 15.94 7.63
C PHE A 12 -10.25 15.05 8.88
N LEU A 13 -9.65 13.85 8.79
CA LEU A 13 -9.37 13.00 9.95
C LEU A 13 -8.19 13.51 10.78
N ALA A 14 -7.35 14.40 10.24
CA ALA A 14 -6.28 15.02 10.99
C ALA A 14 -6.83 16.25 11.74
N LYS A 15 -6.83 16.19 13.06
CA LYS A 15 -7.24 17.26 13.98
C LYS A 15 -6.10 17.58 14.94
N ASP A 16 -5.62 18.82 14.88
CA ASP A 16 -4.56 19.35 15.76
C ASP A 16 -3.27 18.49 15.79
N GLY A 17 -2.88 17.94 14.64
CA GLY A 17 -1.69 17.09 14.51
C GLY A 17 -1.89 15.64 15.00
N SER A 18 -3.13 15.26 15.33
CA SER A 18 -3.52 13.92 15.73
C SER A 18 -4.71 13.42 14.89
N LEU A 19 -5.12 12.16 15.04
CA LEU A 19 -6.33 11.66 14.41
C LEU A 19 -7.57 12.07 15.22
N ASP A 20 -8.66 12.42 14.53
CA ASP A 20 -9.95 12.67 15.15
C ASP A 20 -10.50 11.38 15.77
N GLN A 21 -10.25 11.21 17.07
CA GLN A 21 -10.62 10.01 17.81
C GLN A 21 -12.14 9.81 17.88
N GLU A 22 -12.92 10.89 17.92
CA GLU A 22 -14.38 10.78 17.98
C GLU A 22 -14.92 10.17 16.69
N LEU A 23 -14.43 10.66 15.55
CA LEU A 23 -14.84 10.15 14.24
C LEU A 23 -14.33 8.72 14.00
N LEU A 24 -13.09 8.42 14.39
CA LEU A 24 -12.56 7.05 14.30
C LEU A 24 -13.35 6.07 15.17
N LEU A 25 -13.73 6.45 16.40
CA LEU A 25 -14.56 5.62 17.26
C LEU A 25 -15.98 5.44 16.70
N GLN A 26 -16.54 6.46 16.06
CA GLN A 26 -17.81 6.34 15.37
C GLN A 26 -17.70 5.31 14.23
N TRP A 27 -16.71 5.45 13.36
CA TRP A 27 -16.49 4.52 12.25
C TRP A 27 -16.18 3.11 12.70
N PHE A 28 -15.44 2.96 13.80
CA PHE A 28 -15.23 1.67 14.43
C PHE A 28 -16.55 1.01 14.85
N LYS A 29 -17.50 1.76 15.43
CA LYS A 29 -18.82 1.23 15.81
C LYS A 29 -19.71 0.87 14.61
N GLU A 30 -19.54 1.56 13.49
CA GLU A 30 -20.27 1.31 12.24
C GLU A 30 -19.65 0.18 11.40
N SER A 31 -18.43 -0.22 11.74
CA SER A 31 -17.65 -1.17 10.96
C SER A 31 -18.18 -2.60 11.06
N LYS A 32 -17.88 -3.40 10.04
CA LYS A 32 -18.14 -4.82 10.03
C LYS A 32 -16.99 -5.57 10.69
N ARG A 33 -17.29 -6.38 11.69
CA ARG A 33 -16.32 -7.28 12.33
C ARG A 33 -15.96 -8.44 11.40
N ILE A 34 -14.67 -8.76 11.33
CA ILE A 34 -14.06 -9.89 10.63
C ILE A 34 -13.20 -10.63 11.65
N GLU A 35 -13.54 -11.88 11.95
CA GLU A 35 -12.82 -12.68 12.95
C GLU A 35 -11.41 -13.04 12.49
N ALA A 36 -10.45 -13.07 13.42
CA ALA A 36 -9.08 -13.49 13.20
C ALA A 36 -8.58 -14.35 14.37
N VAL A 37 -7.53 -15.15 14.17
CA VAL A 37 -7.05 -16.13 15.15
C VAL A 37 -6.62 -15.49 16.50
N GLN A 38 -6.17 -14.23 16.50
CA GLN A 38 -5.65 -13.53 17.68
C GLN A 38 -6.33 -12.17 17.96
N GLY A 39 -7.53 -11.97 17.41
CA GLY A 39 -8.25 -10.71 17.54
C GLY A 39 -9.33 -10.59 16.48
N ALA A 40 -9.57 -9.36 16.00
CA ALA A 40 -10.49 -9.13 14.90
C ALA A 40 -10.06 -7.91 14.10
N TYR A 41 -10.45 -7.91 12.83
CA TYR A 41 -10.48 -6.70 12.03
C TYR A 41 -11.89 -6.11 12.09
N TYR A 42 -11.95 -4.79 12.04
CA TYR A 42 -13.18 -4.04 11.99
C TYR A 42 -13.06 -3.14 10.76
N SER A 43 -13.88 -3.39 9.73
CA SER A 43 -13.75 -2.74 8.43
C SER A 43 -14.91 -1.80 8.14
N LYS A 44 -14.59 -0.56 7.76
CA LYS A 44 -15.55 0.40 7.20
C LYS A 44 -15.21 0.66 5.73
N LEU A 45 -16.13 0.27 4.85
CA LEU A 45 -16.04 0.50 3.41
C LEU A 45 -16.79 1.79 3.02
N PHE A 46 -16.16 2.62 2.21
CA PHE A 46 -16.72 3.83 1.60
C PHE A 46 -17.15 3.59 0.16
N ASP A 47 -17.97 4.50 -0.40
CA ASP A 47 -18.52 4.38 -1.76
C ASP A 47 -17.45 4.32 -2.85
N SER A 48 -16.27 4.89 -2.60
CA SER A 48 -15.12 4.86 -3.51
C SER A 48 -14.44 3.49 -3.61
N GLY A 49 -14.79 2.56 -2.72
CA GLY A 49 -14.01 1.36 -2.45
C GLY A 49 -12.83 1.58 -1.49
N LEU A 50 -12.73 2.74 -0.82
CA LEU A 50 -11.75 2.92 0.25
C LEU A 50 -12.23 2.14 1.46
N GLU A 51 -11.36 1.32 2.02
CA GLU A 51 -11.60 0.58 3.24
C GLU A 51 -10.68 1.09 4.34
N ILE A 52 -11.27 1.39 5.50
CA ILE A 52 -10.53 1.65 6.74
C ILE A 52 -10.64 0.40 7.60
N VAL A 53 -9.48 -0.16 7.93
CA VAL A 53 -9.37 -1.43 8.66
C VAL A 53 -8.77 -1.18 10.03
N PHE A 54 -9.57 -1.35 11.07
CA PHE A 54 -9.12 -1.27 12.46
C PHE A 54 -8.64 -2.66 12.91
N ARG A 55 -7.37 -2.76 13.28
CA ARG A 55 -6.79 -3.96 13.89
C ARG A 55 -7.10 -3.95 15.38
N THR A 56 -7.72 -5.00 15.90
CA THR A 56 -8.06 -5.08 17.32
C THR A 56 -7.56 -6.34 17.98
N VAL A 57 -7.12 -6.20 19.23
CA VAL A 57 -6.71 -7.30 20.09
C VAL A 57 -7.54 -7.29 21.37
N ASN A 58 -7.75 -8.47 21.94
CA ASN A 58 -8.41 -8.61 23.23
C ASN A 58 -7.42 -8.29 24.35
N GLN A 59 -7.81 -7.42 25.28
CA GLN A 59 -7.04 -7.09 26.48
C GLN A 59 -7.92 -7.32 27.72
N GLY A 60 -7.92 -8.56 28.21
CA GLY A 60 -8.88 -8.98 29.24
C GLY A 60 -10.30 -9.05 28.67
N ASP A 61 -11.23 -8.33 29.29
CA ASP A 61 -12.63 -8.22 28.85
C ASP A 61 -12.85 -7.06 27.83
N ASP A 62 -11.83 -6.23 27.60
CA ASP A 62 -11.91 -5.06 26.72
C ASP A 62 -11.28 -5.32 25.34
N ILE A 63 -11.78 -4.58 24.33
CA ILE A 63 -11.23 -4.57 22.98
C ILE A 63 -10.36 -3.32 22.81
N GLN A 64 -9.11 -3.52 22.40
CA GLN A 64 -8.17 -2.44 22.12
C GLN A 64 -7.91 -2.33 20.62
N ILE A 65 -7.99 -1.11 20.06
CA ILE A 65 -7.51 -0.82 18.70
C ILE A 65 -5.98 -0.78 18.73
N ALA A 66 -5.34 -1.77 18.11
CA ALA A 66 -3.89 -1.89 18.00
C ALA A 66 -3.32 -1.07 16.82
N GLY A 67 -4.12 -0.83 15.78
CA GLY A 67 -3.70 -0.08 14.61
C GLY A 67 -4.86 0.20 13.65
N VAL A 68 -4.60 1.08 12.67
CA VAL A 68 -5.53 1.38 11.59
C VAL A 68 -4.77 1.30 10.26
N ASP A 69 -5.34 0.60 9.30
CA ASP A 69 -4.80 0.46 7.96
C ASP A 69 -5.82 0.95 6.93
N MET A 70 -5.35 1.15 5.70
CA MET A 70 -6.21 1.55 4.59
C MET A 70 -5.94 0.67 3.37
N HIS A 71 -7.00 0.36 2.65
CA HIS A 71 -6.95 -0.37 1.41
C HIS A 71 -7.91 0.24 0.40
N MET A 72 -7.53 0.29 -0.88
CA MET A 72 -8.44 0.72 -1.93
C MET A 72 -8.84 -0.50 -2.76
N SER A 73 -10.12 -0.83 -2.70
CA SER A 73 -10.70 -1.90 -3.51
C SER A 73 -10.52 -1.61 -5.00
N GLY A 74 -10.12 -2.61 -5.77
CA GLY A 74 -9.80 -2.42 -7.18
C GLY A 74 -9.99 -3.67 -8.03
N ARG A 75 -9.54 -3.58 -9.28
CA ARG A 75 -9.56 -4.73 -10.22
C ARG A 75 -8.17 -5.34 -10.42
N CYS A 76 -7.15 -4.75 -9.81
CA CYS A 76 -5.78 -5.22 -9.90
C CYS A 76 -5.60 -6.41 -8.98
N VAL A 77 -5.49 -7.61 -9.57
CA VAL A 77 -5.29 -8.86 -8.84
C VAL A 77 -3.98 -9.50 -9.27
N TRP A 78 -3.14 -9.85 -8.30
CA TRP A 78 -1.88 -10.55 -8.49
C TRP A 78 -1.94 -11.94 -7.84
N ASN A 79 -1.22 -12.90 -8.40
CA ASN A 79 -0.96 -14.16 -7.74
C ASN A 79 0.49 -14.18 -7.28
N ALA A 80 0.72 -14.41 -6.00
CA ALA A 80 2.04 -14.33 -5.41
C ALA A 80 2.26 -15.38 -4.32
N LYS A 81 3.53 -15.66 -4.03
CA LYS A 81 3.96 -16.52 -2.93
C LYS A 81 4.78 -15.68 -1.96
N PRO A 82 4.64 -15.90 -0.64
CA PRO A 82 5.48 -15.22 0.33
C PRO A 82 6.90 -15.82 0.34
N LEU A 83 7.89 -14.99 0.66
CA LEU A 83 9.30 -15.37 0.78
C LEU A 83 9.82 -15.11 2.20
N SER A 84 9.46 -13.98 2.80
CA SER A 84 9.90 -13.63 4.14
C SER A 84 9.02 -12.55 4.76
N THR A 85 9.04 -12.44 6.08
CA THR A 85 8.46 -11.31 6.81
C THR A 85 9.36 -10.08 6.72
N VAL A 86 8.74 -8.90 6.65
CA VAL A 86 9.43 -7.60 6.55
C VAL A 86 9.01 -6.69 7.69
N GLY A 87 9.99 -6.01 8.31
CA GLY A 87 9.78 -5.14 9.46
C GLY A 87 9.52 -5.87 10.78
N ILE A 88 9.25 -5.06 11.80
CA ILE A 88 8.89 -5.53 13.14
C ILE A 88 7.42 -5.95 13.12
N GLY A 89 7.13 -7.13 13.65
CA GLY A 89 5.76 -7.63 13.76
C GLY A 89 4.90 -6.73 14.65
N GLU A 90 3.80 -6.22 14.10
CA GLU A 90 2.75 -5.55 14.84
C GLU A 90 1.51 -6.46 14.93
N PRO A 91 0.67 -6.34 15.97
CA PRO A 91 -0.53 -7.17 16.10
C PRO A 91 -1.42 -7.09 14.86
N LEU A 92 -1.69 -8.24 14.26
CA LEU A 92 -2.55 -8.41 13.06
C LEU A 92 -2.09 -7.68 11.79
N LEU A 93 -0.90 -7.07 11.77
CA LEU A 93 -0.27 -6.54 10.55
C LEU A 93 0.77 -7.53 10.06
N VAL A 94 0.69 -7.89 8.80
CA VAL A 94 1.64 -8.81 8.17
C VAL A 94 2.20 -8.14 6.94
N SER A 95 3.51 -7.87 6.94
CA SER A 95 4.23 -7.34 5.78
C SER A 95 5.14 -8.43 5.26
N LEU A 96 5.04 -8.75 3.97
CA LEU A 96 5.78 -9.85 3.36
C LEU A 96 6.57 -9.36 2.16
N LEU A 97 7.78 -9.89 2.02
CA LEU A 97 8.43 -9.99 0.73
C LEU A 97 7.75 -11.14 0.00
N MET A 98 7.35 -10.89 -1.23
CA MET A 98 6.61 -11.82 -2.06
C MET A 98 7.21 -11.89 -3.46
N THR A 99 6.86 -12.97 -4.17
CA THR A 99 7.29 -13.21 -5.54
C THR A 99 6.19 -13.83 -6.40
N ASN A 100 6.35 -13.80 -7.73
CA ASN A 100 5.47 -14.52 -8.65
C ASN A 100 5.81 -16.01 -8.74
N ALA A 101 4.99 -16.76 -9.47
CA ALA A 101 5.18 -18.20 -9.67
C ALA A 101 6.52 -18.58 -10.31
N ASP A 102 7.06 -17.71 -11.17
CA ASP A 102 8.35 -17.91 -11.87
C ASP A 102 9.55 -17.37 -11.08
N GLU A 103 9.34 -16.82 -9.88
CA GLU A 103 10.37 -16.29 -8.98
C GLU A 103 11.31 -15.24 -9.61
N ASN A 104 10.78 -14.44 -10.54
CA ASN A 104 11.55 -13.44 -11.30
C ASN A 104 11.22 -11.99 -10.96
N CYS A 105 10.24 -11.78 -10.07
CA CYS A 105 9.85 -10.47 -9.54
C CYS A 105 9.79 -10.57 -8.01
N ALA A 106 10.29 -9.56 -7.30
CA ALA A 106 10.18 -9.48 -5.86
C ALA A 106 9.54 -8.15 -5.46
N PHE A 107 8.58 -8.21 -4.53
CA PHE A 107 7.91 -7.01 -4.03
C PHE A 107 7.55 -7.15 -2.55
N VAL A 108 7.52 -6.02 -1.85
CA VAL A 108 7.04 -5.97 -0.47
C VAL A 108 5.61 -5.44 -0.47
N ALA A 109 4.72 -6.10 0.26
CA ALA A 109 3.35 -5.66 0.46
C ALA A 109 2.93 -5.78 1.93
N ASP A 110 2.13 -4.83 2.38
CA ASP A 110 1.36 -4.93 3.62
C ASP A 110 0.07 -5.69 3.31
N LEU A 111 -0.10 -6.87 3.92
CA LEU A 111 -1.27 -7.72 3.73
C LEU A 111 -2.36 -7.30 4.72
N ILE A 112 -3.47 -6.86 4.16
CA ILE A 112 -4.71 -6.56 4.87
C ILE A 112 -5.45 -7.88 5.10
N HIS A 113 -6.09 -8.00 6.26
CA HIS A 113 -6.82 -9.20 6.68
C HIS A 113 -5.98 -10.49 6.73
N ALA A 114 -4.64 -10.43 6.74
CA ALA A 114 -3.78 -11.62 6.69
C ALA A 114 -4.10 -12.68 7.76
N ALA A 115 -4.52 -12.25 8.95
CA ALA A 115 -4.83 -13.15 10.06
C ALA A 115 -6.19 -13.87 9.94
N THR A 116 -6.93 -13.66 8.83
CA THR A 116 -8.09 -14.49 8.48
C THR A 116 -7.69 -15.77 7.75
N ILE A 117 -6.42 -15.92 7.40
CA ILE A 117 -5.86 -17.09 6.73
C ILE A 117 -5.19 -17.99 7.77
N ASP A 118 -5.53 -19.27 7.75
CA ASP A 118 -5.01 -20.25 8.71
C ASP A 118 -3.48 -20.39 8.63
N LYS A 119 -2.92 -20.33 7.41
CA LYS A 119 -1.49 -20.47 7.17
C LYS A 119 -1.05 -19.66 5.95
N ILE A 120 -0.01 -18.85 6.14
CA ILE A 120 0.72 -18.18 5.07
C ILE A 120 2.15 -18.71 5.11
N ASP A 121 2.54 -19.48 4.10
CA ASP A 121 3.87 -20.07 3.97
C ASP A 121 4.35 -20.02 2.51
N GLU A 122 5.63 -20.32 2.29
CA GLU A 122 6.29 -20.25 0.98
C GLU A 122 5.66 -21.16 -0.09
N ASP A 123 4.92 -22.20 0.34
CA ASP A 123 4.21 -23.12 -0.53
C ASP A 123 2.82 -22.61 -0.95
N THR A 124 2.29 -21.62 -0.24
CA THR A 124 0.95 -21.08 -0.46
C THR A 124 0.97 -20.01 -1.55
N SER A 125 0.24 -20.27 -2.64
CA SER A 125 -0.07 -19.23 -3.62
C SER A 125 -1.30 -18.44 -3.17
N LEU A 126 -1.11 -17.13 -3.01
CA LEU A 126 -2.13 -16.18 -2.61
C LEU A 126 -2.63 -15.40 -3.82
N SER A 127 -3.95 -15.25 -3.94
CA SER A 127 -4.57 -14.29 -4.84
C SER A 127 -4.83 -13.00 -4.07
N LEU A 128 -4.22 -11.91 -4.54
CA LEU A 128 -4.13 -10.64 -3.84
C LEU A 128 -4.79 -9.56 -4.67
N GLN A 129 -5.79 -8.87 -4.12
CA GLN A 129 -6.19 -7.60 -4.70
C GLN A 129 -5.22 -6.52 -4.20
N VAL A 130 -4.58 -5.82 -5.12
CA VAL A 130 -3.49 -4.90 -4.80
C VAL A 130 -3.82 -3.46 -5.18
N CYS A 131 -3.34 -2.54 -4.36
CA CYS A 131 -3.22 -1.13 -4.68
C CYS A 131 -1.91 -0.60 -4.07
N ALA A 132 -1.49 0.58 -4.49
CA ALA A 132 -0.31 1.22 -3.93
C ALA A 132 -0.61 2.66 -3.55
N PHE A 133 0.02 3.09 -2.46
CA PHE A 133 -0.08 4.45 -1.94
C PHE A 133 1.29 5.14 -2.13
N PRO A 134 1.43 6.01 -3.14
CA PRO A 134 2.67 6.76 -3.35
C PRO A 134 3.04 7.63 -2.16
N ARG A 135 4.32 7.65 -1.79
CA ARG A 135 4.94 8.67 -0.93
C ARG A 135 5.51 9.82 -1.73
N ALA A 136 5.99 9.53 -2.93
CA ALA A 136 6.41 10.50 -3.91
C ALA A 136 6.04 10.00 -5.30
N MET A 137 5.62 10.91 -6.17
CA MET A 137 5.22 10.59 -7.53
C MET A 137 5.56 11.74 -8.47
N ASP A 138 6.39 11.43 -9.47
CA ASP A 138 6.74 12.32 -10.56
C ASP A 138 5.97 11.92 -11.82
N VAL A 139 5.53 12.93 -12.56
CA VAL A 139 4.72 12.77 -13.77
C VAL A 139 5.43 13.38 -14.95
N TYR A 140 5.52 12.60 -16.03
CA TYR A 140 6.13 12.96 -17.30
C TYR A 140 5.13 12.79 -18.43
N ASP A 141 5.34 13.51 -19.52
CA ASP A 141 4.46 13.43 -20.69
C ASP A 141 4.64 12.12 -21.46
N SER A 142 5.81 11.48 -21.33
CA SER A 142 6.15 10.21 -21.96
C SER A 142 7.36 9.57 -21.28
N ARG A 143 7.66 8.31 -21.64
CA ARG A 143 8.90 7.64 -21.26
C ARG A 143 10.15 8.42 -21.69
N GLN A 144 10.16 8.96 -22.91
CA GLN A 144 11.29 9.74 -23.42
C GLN A 144 11.54 10.98 -22.55
N ALA A 145 10.48 11.68 -22.13
CA ALA A 145 10.62 12.85 -21.25
C ALA A 145 11.17 12.47 -19.87
N TYR A 146 10.83 11.28 -19.35
CA TYR A 146 11.44 10.73 -18.15
C TYR A 146 12.94 10.45 -18.36
N GLU A 147 13.31 9.75 -19.43
CA GLU A 147 14.72 9.40 -19.73
C GLU A 147 15.60 10.65 -19.92
N GLU A 148 15.07 11.68 -20.58
CA GLU A 148 15.75 12.98 -20.75
C GLU A 148 15.93 13.70 -19.40
N ALA A 149 14.92 13.68 -18.53
CA ALA A 149 14.98 14.30 -17.20
C ALA A 149 15.92 13.54 -16.24
N ALA A 150 16.06 12.23 -16.41
CA ALA A 150 16.93 11.36 -15.63
C ALA A 150 18.31 11.15 -16.29
N ALA A 151 18.70 12.01 -17.25
CA ALA A 151 19.99 11.92 -17.91
C ALA A 151 21.15 11.97 -16.90
N GLY A 152 21.91 10.87 -16.82
CA GLY A 152 23.05 10.73 -15.91
C GLY A 152 22.73 10.12 -14.54
N THR A 153 21.50 9.66 -14.32
CA THR A 153 21.11 8.85 -13.14
C THR A 153 20.71 7.43 -13.56
N ALA A 154 20.53 6.55 -12.58
CA ALA A 154 20.00 5.21 -12.83
C ALA A 154 18.52 5.31 -13.24
N LEU A 155 18.19 4.74 -14.40
CA LEU A 155 16.83 4.65 -14.89
C LEU A 155 16.12 3.45 -14.25
N LEU A 156 14.83 3.62 -13.97
CA LEU A 156 13.95 2.52 -13.63
C LEU A 156 13.46 1.87 -14.91
N ASP A 157 13.51 0.54 -14.94
CA ASP A 157 12.92 -0.23 -16.01
C ASP A 157 11.39 -0.20 -15.92
N GLU A 158 10.74 0.07 -17.06
CA GLU A 158 9.28 0.16 -17.16
C GLU A 158 8.60 -1.11 -16.67
N GLY A 159 7.64 -0.93 -15.76
CA GLY A 159 6.84 -2.01 -15.19
C GLY A 159 7.55 -2.88 -14.16
N LYS A 160 8.84 -2.66 -13.87
CA LYS A 160 9.54 -3.38 -12.81
C LYS A 160 9.10 -2.91 -11.43
N LEU A 161 9.04 -3.87 -10.50
CA LEU A 161 8.86 -3.60 -9.08
C LEU A 161 10.22 -3.74 -8.39
N LEU A 162 10.71 -2.66 -7.78
CA LEU A 162 12.01 -2.70 -7.10
C LEU A 162 11.84 -2.42 -5.60
N PRO A 163 12.11 -3.40 -4.72
CA PRO A 163 12.14 -3.18 -3.29
C PRO A 163 13.24 -2.18 -2.92
N PHE A 164 12.84 -1.05 -2.36
CA PHE A 164 13.76 0.00 -1.95
C PHE A 164 14.36 -0.35 -0.58
N ASN A 165 15.69 -0.23 -0.45
CA ASN A 165 16.44 -0.46 0.80
C ASN A 165 16.33 -1.86 1.44
N TYR A 166 15.50 -2.78 0.92
CA TYR A 166 15.31 -4.12 1.49
C TYR A 166 16.63 -4.90 1.67
N ILE A 167 17.48 -4.91 0.64
CA ILE A 167 18.79 -5.59 0.69
C ILE A 167 19.72 -4.86 1.67
N MET A 168 19.77 -3.52 1.60
CA MET A 168 20.65 -2.71 2.43
C MET A 168 20.31 -2.81 3.92
N ALA A 169 19.03 -2.98 4.28
CA ALA A 169 18.60 -3.23 5.65
C ALA A 169 19.16 -4.54 6.24
N ARG A 170 19.64 -5.46 5.40
CA ARG A 170 20.16 -6.78 5.77
C ARG A 170 21.64 -6.98 5.45
N ASP A 171 22.31 -5.97 4.91
CA ASP A 171 23.72 -6.08 4.51
C ASP A 171 24.63 -6.03 5.75
N GLU A 172 25.18 -7.19 6.13
CA GLU A 172 26.07 -7.34 7.29
C GLU A 172 27.39 -6.58 7.17
N SER A 173 27.74 -6.07 5.97
CA SER A 173 28.91 -5.20 5.80
C SER A 173 28.69 -3.77 6.31
N LEU A 174 27.43 -3.37 6.53
CA LEU A 174 27.06 -2.05 7.04
C LEU A 174 27.00 -2.02 8.57
N GLU A 175 27.23 -0.84 9.16
CA GLU A 175 27.02 -0.64 10.60
C GLU A 175 25.53 -0.75 10.95
N GLN A 176 25.22 -1.20 12.18
CA GLN A 176 23.83 -1.35 12.66
C GLN A 176 23.01 -0.07 12.45
N LYS A 177 23.57 1.09 12.80
CA LYS A 177 22.89 2.39 12.64
C LYS A 177 22.49 2.69 11.19
N GLN A 178 23.27 2.22 10.22
CA GLN A 178 22.95 2.41 8.80
C GLN A 178 21.84 1.43 8.38
N ARG A 179 21.92 0.17 8.82
CA ARG A 179 20.85 -0.82 8.59
C ARG A 179 19.51 -0.35 9.15
N ASP A 180 19.50 0.20 10.37
CA ASP A 180 18.29 0.74 11.00
C ASP A 180 17.66 1.88 10.17
N GLN A 181 18.49 2.70 9.49
CA GLN A 181 18.00 3.76 8.60
C GLN A 181 17.35 3.18 7.33
N TYR A 182 17.94 2.12 6.77
CA TYR A 182 17.39 1.43 5.61
C TYR A 182 16.10 0.65 5.96
N GLU A 183 16.08 -0.01 7.12
CA GLU A 183 14.92 -0.74 7.64
C GLU A 183 13.70 0.18 7.78
N ALA A 184 13.87 1.44 8.18
CA ALA A 184 12.78 2.41 8.27
C ALA A 184 12.03 2.65 6.94
N GLN A 185 12.62 2.24 5.81
CA GLN A 185 12.07 2.43 4.46
C GLN A 185 11.98 1.14 3.64
N GLU A 186 12.25 -0.03 4.24
CA GLU A 186 12.36 -1.30 3.51
C GLU A 186 11.05 -1.81 2.88
N LYS A 187 9.92 -1.20 3.27
CA LYS A 187 8.59 -1.45 2.70
C LYS A 187 8.27 -0.62 1.46
N LEU A 188 9.14 0.33 1.10
CA LEU A 188 8.95 1.14 -0.09
C LEU A 188 9.30 0.34 -1.34
N MET A 189 8.48 0.54 -2.37
CA MET A 189 8.64 -0.01 -3.70
C MET A 189 8.85 1.14 -4.67
N LEU A 190 9.82 1.00 -5.57
CA LEU A 190 9.95 1.89 -6.72
C LEU A 190 9.24 1.25 -7.92
N VAL A 191 8.43 2.04 -8.60
CA VAL A 191 7.69 1.64 -9.80
C VAL A 191 7.73 2.75 -10.82
N CYS A 192 7.74 2.38 -12.11
CA CYS A 192 7.52 3.34 -13.18
C CYS A 192 6.73 2.72 -14.33
N GLY A 193 6.00 3.55 -15.07
CA GLY A 193 5.33 3.08 -16.27
C GLY A 193 4.27 4.03 -16.83
N PRO A 194 3.72 3.69 -18.01
CA PRO A 194 2.66 4.45 -18.63
C PRO A 194 1.34 4.29 -17.87
N VAL A 195 0.61 5.39 -17.74
CA VAL A 195 -0.72 5.43 -17.15
C VAL A 195 -1.77 4.99 -18.16
N LEU A 196 -2.48 3.93 -17.82
CA LEU A 196 -3.49 3.30 -18.68
C LEU A 196 -4.87 3.94 -18.49
N ALA A 197 -5.16 4.37 -17.27
CA ALA A 197 -6.41 5.01 -16.88
C ALA A 197 -6.19 5.91 -15.66
N VAL A 198 -7.01 6.94 -15.54
CA VAL A 198 -7.11 7.78 -14.34
C VAL A 198 -8.59 7.98 -14.04
N GLU A 199 -8.98 7.79 -12.80
CA GLU A 199 -10.34 8.00 -12.33
C GLU A 199 -10.36 8.75 -11.00
N LYS A 200 -11.41 9.55 -10.80
CA LYS A 200 -11.72 10.15 -9.50
C LYS A 200 -12.77 9.28 -8.83
N ARG A 201 -12.56 8.93 -7.56
CA ARG A 201 -13.51 8.16 -6.76
C ARG A 201 -13.91 8.95 -5.53
N GLU A 202 -15.22 9.10 -5.32
CA GLU A 202 -15.79 9.88 -4.22
C GLU A 202 -16.14 8.96 -3.07
N HIS A 203 -15.79 9.36 -1.84
CA HIS A 203 -15.96 8.51 -0.65
C HIS A 203 -17.41 8.49 -0.13
N GLY A 204 -18.25 9.42 -0.58
CA GLY A 204 -19.60 9.61 -0.02
C GLY A 204 -19.61 10.30 1.35
N GLU A 205 -18.45 10.82 1.80
CA GLU A 205 -18.26 11.42 3.12
C GLU A 205 -17.59 12.80 2.98
N LYS A 206 -18.18 13.85 3.56
CA LYS A 206 -17.61 15.22 3.65
C LYS A 206 -16.97 15.75 2.33
N ASP A 207 -17.59 15.46 1.19
CA ASP A 207 -17.09 15.81 -0.15
C ASP A 207 -15.65 15.36 -0.44
N SER A 208 -15.20 14.29 0.23
CA SER A 208 -13.86 13.74 0.07
C SER A 208 -13.77 12.77 -1.10
N SER A 209 -12.59 12.73 -1.71
CA SER A 209 -12.31 11.88 -2.87
C SER A 209 -10.82 11.64 -3.04
N CYS A 210 -10.49 10.58 -3.77
CA CYS A 210 -9.13 10.29 -4.22
C CYS A 210 -9.09 10.14 -5.74
N LEU A 211 -7.87 10.16 -6.29
CA LEU A 211 -7.58 9.77 -7.66
C LEU A 211 -6.96 8.37 -7.65
N VAL A 212 -7.29 7.58 -8.67
CA VAL A 212 -6.71 6.26 -8.90
C VAL A 212 -6.15 6.23 -10.31
N ALA A 213 -4.86 5.93 -10.45
CA ALA A 213 -4.21 5.75 -11.74
C ALA A 213 -3.71 4.32 -11.90
N THR A 214 -4.16 3.66 -12.96
CA THR A 214 -3.74 2.28 -13.26
C THR A 214 -2.50 2.30 -14.14
N ILE A 215 -1.45 1.61 -13.70
CA ILE A 215 -0.23 1.35 -14.50
C ILE A 215 -0.07 -0.14 -14.78
N ARG A 216 0.81 -0.49 -15.72
CA ARG A 216 1.24 -1.88 -15.94
C ARG A 216 2.55 -2.15 -15.21
N THR A 217 2.61 -3.30 -14.56
CA THR A 217 3.81 -3.88 -13.95
C THR A 217 4.03 -5.30 -14.47
N GLU A 218 5.16 -5.91 -14.12
CA GLU A 218 5.47 -7.30 -14.44
C GLU A 218 4.58 -8.32 -13.70
N MET A 219 3.95 -7.91 -12.60
CA MET A 219 2.98 -8.72 -11.85
C MET A 219 1.55 -8.64 -12.40
N GLY A 220 1.26 -7.64 -13.25
CA GLY A 220 -0.08 -7.31 -13.70
C GLY A 220 -0.33 -5.81 -13.68
N HIS A 221 -1.59 -5.38 -13.55
CA HIS A 221 -1.87 -3.96 -13.34
C HIS A 221 -1.69 -3.57 -11.87
N LEU A 222 -1.38 -2.30 -11.60
CA LEU A 222 -1.32 -1.71 -10.27
C LEU A 222 -2.09 -0.40 -10.25
N ASP A 223 -2.97 -0.24 -9.27
CA ASP A 223 -3.67 1.01 -9.01
C ASP A 223 -2.87 1.87 -8.02
N LEU A 224 -2.43 3.05 -8.47
CA LEU A 224 -1.82 4.08 -7.63
C LEU A 224 -2.92 4.99 -7.07
N VAL A 225 -3.04 5.05 -5.74
CA VAL A 225 -4.06 5.83 -5.03
C VAL A 225 -3.43 7.09 -4.44
N PHE A 226 -3.89 8.26 -4.85
CA PHE A 226 -3.28 9.53 -4.46
C PHE A 226 -4.31 10.67 -4.46
N SER A 227 -3.99 11.77 -3.78
CA SER A 227 -4.78 13.00 -3.89
C SER A 227 -4.19 13.93 -4.94
N ALA A 228 -5.04 14.78 -5.53
CA ALA A 228 -4.61 15.76 -6.52
C ALA A 228 -3.51 16.71 -6.00
N LYS A 229 -3.42 16.91 -4.68
CA LYS A 229 -2.41 17.78 -4.03
C LYS A 229 -0.99 17.23 -4.13
N GLN A 230 -0.84 15.91 -4.33
CA GLN A 230 0.47 15.27 -4.46
C GLN A 230 1.10 15.51 -5.83
N LEU A 231 0.33 16.02 -6.78
CA LEU A 231 0.75 16.21 -8.15
C LEU A 231 1.16 17.66 -8.40
N ILE A 232 2.34 17.83 -8.99
CA ILE A 232 2.79 19.12 -9.53
C ILE A 232 2.08 19.44 -10.86
N ARG A 233 1.66 18.39 -11.59
CA ARG A 233 0.97 18.50 -12.88
C ARG A 233 -0.13 17.46 -13.00
N ASP A 234 -1.13 17.74 -13.82
CA ASP A 234 -2.24 16.81 -14.06
C ASP A 234 -1.75 15.46 -14.59
N LEU A 235 -2.24 14.39 -13.98
CA LEU A 235 -2.03 13.03 -14.45
C LEU A 235 -3.18 12.59 -15.35
N LYS A 236 -2.86 12.09 -16.54
CA LYS A 236 -3.85 11.60 -17.50
C LYS A 236 -3.40 10.30 -18.14
N LYS A 237 -4.33 9.60 -18.78
CA LYS A 237 -4.01 8.45 -19.63
C LYS A 237 -2.93 8.83 -20.65
N GLY A 238 -1.91 7.99 -20.78
CA GLY A 238 -0.75 8.21 -21.66
C GLY A 238 0.41 8.97 -21.02
N SER A 239 0.21 9.61 -19.86
CA SER A 239 1.32 10.10 -19.04
C SER A 239 2.22 8.94 -18.60
N TYR A 240 3.45 9.26 -18.22
CA TYR A 240 4.39 8.33 -17.63
C TYR A 240 4.64 8.72 -16.17
N VAL A 241 4.64 7.75 -15.27
CA VAL A 241 4.85 8.00 -13.83
C VAL A 241 6.09 7.29 -13.32
N VAL A 242 6.72 7.92 -12.35
CA VAL A 242 7.73 7.32 -11.47
C VAL A 242 7.26 7.53 -10.05
N ALA A 243 7.14 6.47 -9.27
CA ALA A 243 6.65 6.57 -7.91
C ALA A 243 7.47 5.72 -6.94
N SER A 244 7.62 6.24 -5.72
CA SER A 244 7.93 5.42 -4.54
C SER A 244 6.62 5.22 -3.78
N CYS A 245 6.27 3.99 -3.46
CA CYS A 245 4.97 3.66 -2.88
C CYS A 245 5.04 2.51 -1.88
N ILE A 246 4.03 2.41 -1.02
CA ILE A 246 3.76 1.20 -0.23
C ILE A 246 2.66 0.43 -0.94
N ILE A 247 2.85 -0.87 -1.14
CA ILE A 247 1.82 -1.75 -1.70
C ILE A 247 0.96 -2.27 -0.56
N SER A 248 -0.36 -2.12 -0.70
CA SER A 248 -1.37 -2.70 0.16
C SER A 248 -2.07 -3.80 -0.60
N ALA A 249 -2.17 -4.99 0.01
CA ALA A 249 -2.72 -6.18 -0.62
C ALA A 249 -3.80 -6.79 0.29
N ASP A 250 -5.02 -6.93 -0.20
CA ASP A 250 -6.07 -7.68 0.48
C ASP A 250 -6.12 -9.11 -0.08
N VAL A 251 -6.18 -10.10 0.80
CA VAL A 251 -6.15 -11.49 0.38
C VAL A 251 -7.55 -11.96 0.00
N LEU A 252 -7.71 -12.36 -1.25
CA LEU A 252 -8.99 -12.86 -1.75
C LEU A 252 -9.19 -14.29 -1.25
N SER A 253 -10.19 -14.49 -0.39
CA SER A 253 -10.62 -15.84 0.00
C SER A 253 -11.18 -16.58 -1.21
N GLN A 254 -10.71 -17.82 -1.43
CA GLN A 254 -11.24 -18.73 -2.45
C GLN A 254 -12.55 -19.37 -2.01
#